data_AF-A0A1Y3NTF7-F1
#
_entry.id   AF-A0A1Y3NTF7-F1
#
_cell.length_a   1.000
_cell.length_b   1.000
_cell.length_c   1.000
_cell.angle_alpha   90.00
_cell.angle_beta   90.00
_cell.angle_gamma   90.00
#
_symmetry.space_group_name_H-M   'P 1'
#
loop_
_entity.id
_entity.type
_entity.pdbx_description
1 polymer ?
#
loop_
_entity_poly.entity_id
_entity_poly.type
_entity_poly.pdbx_seq_one_letter_code
_entity_poly.pdbx_strand_id
1 'polypeptide(L)'
;PISVEQWVTFYDSEGRLNKTEDELRELIYHSGLENDIRMDAWKYLLNIFPWDSTEENRKEINLTRQQSYDSLKQQWKAILANGPSSPVEMQEDDDSSQQNVNAEKDVLRTDRTIPMYSNSSNNASSDKPVIYEDIDTDTSQAGWNSNLELLRDILVTYTFLENDNGYVQGMSDLLAPILGVFRSEPDTFWCFNEFMEKYKNNFHRNQEEMKNQLSLLLDLVRLMDIELYEHFEKLGCLHLFFCFRWLLVIFKREFDFYDCMRVWETIWSQKKSDYYQLFIAVAILKQNKPQLLEFESFDEILKYINNLSTHIKVEQTLNDAESLYKRF
;
A
#
# COMPACT_ATOMS: atom_id res chain seq x y z
N PRO A 1 -9.93 -11.74 -15.06
CA PRO A 1 -9.89 -10.28 -14.92
C PRO A 1 -10.94 -9.62 -15.81
N ILE A 2 -11.55 -8.53 -15.31
CA ILE A 2 -12.43 -7.67 -16.09
C ILE A 2 -11.58 -7.01 -17.17
N SER A 3 -11.99 -7.15 -18.43
CA SER A 3 -11.25 -6.59 -19.56
C SER A 3 -11.60 -5.14 -19.85
N VAL A 4 -10.77 -4.47 -20.65
CA VAL A 4 -11.06 -3.11 -21.15
C VAL A 4 -12.40 -3.06 -21.88
N GLU A 5 -12.69 -4.05 -22.74
CA GLU A 5 -13.95 -4.10 -23.48
C GLU A 5 -15.15 -4.22 -22.54
N GLN A 6 -15.04 -5.04 -21.49
CA GLN A 6 -16.09 -5.18 -20.49
C GLN A 6 -16.28 -3.88 -19.69
N TRP A 7 -15.19 -3.28 -19.22
CA TRP A 7 -15.23 -2.06 -18.40
C TRP A 7 -15.92 -0.90 -19.12
N VAL A 8 -15.63 -0.71 -20.41
CA VAL A 8 -16.27 0.34 -21.23
C VAL A 8 -17.78 0.13 -21.34
N THR A 9 -18.28 -1.11 -21.37
CA THR A 9 -19.73 -1.38 -21.40
C THR A 9 -20.45 -1.02 -20.10
N PHE A 10 -19.73 -0.77 -19.00
CA PHE A 10 -20.33 -0.38 -17.74
C PHE A 10 -20.73 1.09 -17.71
N TYR A 11 -20.30 1.90 -18.67
CA TYR A 11 -20.65 3.33 -18.73
C TYR A 11 -21.92 3.58 -19.56
N ASP A 12 -22.79 4.44 -19.05
CA ASP A 12 -23.92 5.02 -19.79
C ASP A 12 -23.47 6.20 -20.70
N SER A 13 -24.42 6.82 -21.39
CA SER A 13 -24.13 7.96 -22.28
C SER A 13 -23.64 9.23 -21.58
N GLU A 14 -23.84 9.36 -20.27
CA GLU A 14 -23.35 10.46 -19.45
C GLU A 14 -22.06 10.09 -18.69
N GLY A 15 -21.55 8.87 -18.92
CA GLY A 15 -20.38 8.34 -18.25
C GLY A 15 -20.63 7.93 -16.80
N ARG A 16 -21.86 7.63 -16.39
CA ARG A 16 -22.15 6.97 -15.11
C ARG A 16 -22.02 5.46 -15.24
N LEU A 17 -21.70 4.80 -14.12
CA LEU A 17 -21.70 3.34 -14.07
C LEU A 17 -23.15 2.82 -14.06
N ASN A 18 -23.46 1.89 -14.96
CA ASN A 18 -24.78 1.28 -15.14
C ASN A 18 -25.02 0.08 -14.20
N LYS A 19 -24.03 -0.24 -13.36
CA LYS A 19 -24.09 -1.24 -12.28
C LYS A 19 -24.00 -0.52 -10.95
N THR A 20 -24.63 -1.10 -9.93
CA THR A 20 -24.50 -0.61 -8.55
C THR A 20 -23.08 -0.79 -8.02
N GLU A 21 -22.72 -0.01 -7.00
CA GLU A 21 -21.43 -0.16 -6.30
C GLU A 21 -21.20 -1.61 -5.82
N ASP A 22 -22.22 -2.22 -5.21
CA ASP A 22 -22.11 -3.58 -4.67
C ASP A 22 -21.87 -4.62 -5.80
N GLU A 23 -22.54 -4.49 -6.94
CA GLU A 23 -22.33 -5.38 -8.09
C GLU A 23 -20.93 -5.25 -8.68
N LEU A 24 -20.40 -4.03 -8.77
CA LEU A 24 -19.06 -3.79 -9.30
C LEU A 24 -17.97 -4.26 -8.35
N ARG A 25 -18.11 -3.99 -7.05
CA ARG A 25 -17.19 -4.51 -6.04
C ARG A 25 -17.19 -6.03 -6.04
N GLU A 26 -18.36 -6.68 -6.12
CA GLU A 26 -18.45 -8.14 -6.22
C GLU A 26 -17.78 -8.67 -7.50
N LEU A 27 -17.98 -8.02 -8.65
CA LEU A 27 -17.34 -8.42 -9.91
C LEU A 27 -15.81 -8.31 -9.83
N ILE A 28 -15.30 -7.19 -9.29
CA ILE A 28 -13.86 -6.94 -9.11
C ILE A 28 -13.26 -7.94 -8.13
N TYR A 29 -13.96 -8.21 -7.03
CA TYR A 29 -13.55 -9.17 -6.01
C TYR A 29 -13.28 -10.56 -6.61
N HIS A 30 -14.22 -11.08 -7.40
CA HIS A 30 -14.09 -12.41 -8.03
C HIS A 30 -13.14 -12.44 -9.21
N SER A 31 -13.16 -11.40 -10.04
CA SER A 31 -12.51 -11.45 -11.35
C SER A 31 -11.11 -10.83 -11.36
N GLY A 32 -10.85 -9.87 -10.48
CA GLY A 32 -9.72 -8.93 -10.58
C GLY A 32 -9.85 -8.00 -11.79
N LEU A 33 -8.90 -7.08 -11.93
CA LEU A 33 -8.84 -6.12 -13.05
C LEU A 33 -7.69 -6.42 -14.01
N GLU A 34 -7.91 -6.17 -15.31
CA GLU A 34 -6.79 -6.06 -16.25
C GLU A 34 -5.99 -4.77 -15.99
N ASN A 35 -4.71 -4.76 -16.38
CA ASN A 35 -3.80 -3.68 -16.05
C ASN A 35 -4.25 -2.31 -16.59
N ASP A 36 -4.81 -2.29 -17.80
CA ASP A 36 -5.13 -1.05 -18.50
C ASP A 36 -6.36 -0.32 -17.93
N ILE A 37 -7.19 -1.01 -17.13
CA ILE A 37 -8.36 -0.39 -16.48
C ILE A 37 -8.11 0.00 -15.02
N ARG A 38 -7.00 -0.43 -14.41
CA ARG A 38 -6.72 -0.15 -12.98
C ARG A 38 -6.69 1.34 -12.67
N MET A 39 -6.10 2.14 -13.55
CA MET A 39 -6.00 3.60 -13.37
C MET A 39 -7.38 4.27 -13.24
N ASP A 40 -8.42 3.70 -13.83
CA ASP A 40 -9.78 4.23 -13.72
C ASP A 40 -10.55 3.54 -12.59
N ALA A 41 -10.57 2.21 -12.56
CA ALA A 41 -11.30 1.43 -11.57
C ALA A 41 -10.81 1.66 -10.12
N TRP A 42 -9.51 1.86 -9.90
CA TRP A 42 -8.97 2.13 -8.57
C TRP A 42 -9.44 3.46 -8.00
N LYS A 43 -9.73 4.46 -8.85
CA LYS A 43 -10.30 5.73 -8.39
C LYS A 43 -11.68 5.52 -7.77
N TYR A 44 -12.46 4.54 -8.22
CA TYR A 44 -13.72 4.18 -7.55
C TYR A 44 -13.49 3.38 -6.27
N LEU A 45 -12.62 2.37 -6.32
CA LEU A 45 -12.33 1.51 -5.16
C LEU A 45 -11.77 2.29 -3.96
N LEU A 46 -10.94 3.28 -4.24
CA LEU A 46 -10.31 4.18 -3.26
C LEU A 46 -11.13 5.46 -3.01
N ASN A 47 -12.41 5.49 -3.38
CA ASN A 47 -13.33 6.62 -3.11
C ASN A 47 -12.87 7.99 -3.67
N ILE A 48 -11.99 8.01 -4.67
CA ILE A 48 -11.65 9.21 -5.44
C ILE A 48 -12.88 9.65 -6.24
N PHE A 49 -13.54 8.70 -6.92
CA PHE A 49 -14.76 8.96 -7.66
C PHE A 49 -15.98 8.39 -6.95
N PRO A 50 -17.05 9.18 -6.78
CA PRO A 50 -18.36 8.65 -6.44
C PRO A 50 -18.82 7.66 -7.51
N TRP A 51 -19.43 6.55 -7.09
CA TRP A 51 -19.89 5.49 -8.00
C TRP A 51 -21.02 5.95 -8.95
N ASP A 52 -21.77 6.98 -8.56
CA ASP A 52 -22.84 7.61 -9.32
C ASP A 52 -22.40 8.84 -10.13
N SER A 53 -21.11 9.18 -10.10
CA SER A 53 -20.56 10.35 -10.80
C SER A 53 -20.68 10.26 -12.32
N THR A 54 -20.92 11.40 -12.97
CA THR A 54 -20.84 11.55 -14.44
C THR A 54 -19.39 11.77 -14.88
N GLU A 55 -19.11 11.68 -16.19
CA GLU A 55 -17.80 12.03 -16.74
C GLU A 55 -17.41 13.49 -16.43
N GLU A 56 -18.38 14.41 -16.50
CA GLU A 56 -18.16 15.83 -16.20
C GLU A 56 -17.78 16.04 -14.72
N ASN A 57 -18.51 15.42 -13.79
CA ASN A 57 -18.15 15.49 -12.37
C ASN A 57 -16.74 14.95 -12.10
N ARG A 58 -16.35 13.85 -12.76
CA ARG A 58 -15.00 13.29 -12.59
C ARG A 58 -13.91 14.20 -13.14
N LYS A 59 -14.17 14.93 -14.23
CA LYS A 59 -13.24 15.96 -14.75
C LYS A 59 -13.04 17.09 -13.75
N GLU A 60 -14.10 17.58 -13.13
CA GLU A 60 -14.03 18.60 -12.09
C GLU A 60 -13.28 18.12 -10.84
N ILE A 61 -13.54 16.89 -10.41
CA ILE A 61 -12.82 16.25 -9.29
C ILE A 61 -11.33 16.18 -9.57
N ASN A 62 -10.94 15.67 -10.75
CA ASN A 62 -9.53 15.58 -11.13
C ASN A 62 -8.86 16.97 -11.19
N LEU A 63 -9.53 17.96 -11.78
CA LEU A 63 -9.00 19.33 -11.86
C LEU A 63 -8.80 19.95 -10.47
N THR A 64 -9.78 19.81 -9.58
CA THR A 64 -9.70 20.32 -8.22
C THR A 64 -8.56 19.67 -7.45
N ARG A 65 -8.46 18.33 -7.53
CA ARG A 65 -7.39 17.56 -6.88
C ARG A 65 -6.00 17.88 -7.42
N GLN A 66 -5.86 18.08 -8.73
CA GLN A 66 -4.64 18.57 -9.36
C GLN A 66 -4.20 19.90 -8.75
N GLN A 67 -5.11 20.88 -8.70
CA GLN A 67 -4.82 22.21 -8.15
C GLN A 67 -4.43 22.17 -6.67
N SER A 68 -5.15 21.36 -5.87
CA SER A 68 -4.83 21.17 -4.45
C SER A 68 -3.45 20.53 -4.26
N TYR A 69 -3.12 19.50 -5.04
CA TYR A 69 -1.80 18.87 -5.00
C TYR A 69 -0.68 19.86 -5.37
N ASP A 70 -0.85 20.59 -6.48
CA ASP A 70 0.13 21.58 -6.94
C ASP A 70 0.35 22.66 -5.88
N SER A 71 -0.72 23.08 -5.18
CA SER A 71 -0.62 24.04 -4.08
C SER A 71 0.17 23.50 -2.90
N LEU A 72 -0.12 22.27 -2.43
CA LEU A 72 0.65 21.62 -1.35
C LEU A 72 2.13 21.51 -1.72
N LYS A 73 2.39 21.06 -2.95
CA LYS A 73 3.75 20.89 -3.46
C LYS A 73 4.52 22.21 -3.54
N GLN A 74 3.87 23.28 -3.99
CA GLN A 74 4.47 24.61 -4.02
C GLN A 74 4.78 25.13 -2.61
N GLN A 75 3.90 24.88 -1.64
CA GLN A 75 4.08 25.34 -0.26
C GLN A 75 5.34 24.74 0.38
N TRP A 76 5.48 23.41 0.39
CA TRP A 76 6.65 22.78 1.01
C TRP A 76 7.95 23.08 0.25
N LYS A 77 7.90 23.18 -1.10
CA LYS A 77 9.07 23.61 -1.88
C LYS A 77 9.49 25.04 -1.56
N ALA A 78 8.54 25.94 -1.31
CA ALA A 78 8.84 27.33 -0.92
C ALA A 78 9.47 27.40 0.48
N ILE A 79 9.00 26.58 1.43
CA ILE A 79 9.56 26.48 2.79
C ILE A 79 11.01 25.98 2.72
N LEU A 80 11.29 24.92 1.94
CA LEU A 80 12.65 24.42 1.76
C LEU A 80 13.60 25.45 1.12
N ALA A 81 13.10 26.27 0.20
CA ALA A 81 13.93 27.26 -0.51
C ALA A 81 14.19 28.54 0.29
N ASN A 82 13.20 29.02 1.05
CA ASN A 82 13.24 30.34 1.68
C ASN A 82 13.29 30.30 3.22
N GLY A 83 13.20 29.11 3.83
CA GLY A 83 13.04 28.93 5.27
C GLY A 83 11.59 29.12 5.73
N PRO A 84 11.28 28.73 6.97
CA PRO A 84 9.94 28.85 7.55
C PRO A 84 9.46 30.30 7.60
N SER A 85 8.18 30.52 7.31
CA SER A 85 7.54 31.84 7.35
C SER A 85 7.12 32.23 8.77
N SER A 86 7.10 31.29 9.73
CA SER A 86 6.67 31.49 11.11
C SER A 86 7.57 30.76 12.14
N PRO A 87 7.78 31.32 13.35
CA PRO A 87 8.60 30.67 14.40
C PRO A 87 8.06 29.33 14.92
N VAL A 88 6.78 29.01 14.68
CA VAL A 88 6.19 27.71 15.05
C VAL A 88 6.73 26.58 14.18
N GLU A 89 7.09 26.87 12.93
CA GLU A 89 7.64 25.90 11.96
C GLU A 89 9.10 25.52 12.29
N MET A 90 9.82 26.30 13.12
CA MET A 90 11.22 26.02 13.50
C MET A 90 11.38 24.92 14.57
N GLN A 91 10.33 24.56 15.32
CA GLN A 91 10.43 23.52 16.37
C GLN A 91 10.25 22.09 15.82
N GLU A 92 9.77 21.95 14.58
CA GLU A 92 9.52 20.67 13.89
C GLU A 92 10.73 20.19 13.05
N ASP A 93 11.79 21.00 12.96
CA ASP A 93 12.88 20.83 11.98
C ASP A 93 13.69 19.54 12.14
N ASP A 94 13.92 19.04 13.36
CA ASP A 94 14.81 17.88 13.58
C ASP A 94 14.10 16.54 13.27
N ASP A 95 12.84 16.40 13.70
CA ASP A 95 12.04 15.19 13.45
C ASP A 95 11.60 15.11 11.97
N SER A 96 11.18 16.24 11.39
CA SER A 96 10.81 16.34 9.97
C SER A 96 12.00 16.07 9.04
N SER A 97 13.18 16.64 9.35
CA SER A 97 14.40 16.36 8.57
C SER A 97 14.79 14.89 8.64
N GLN A 98 14.71 14.26 9.82
CA GLN A 98 15.03 12.85 9.98
C GLN A 98 14.03 11.95 9.23
N GLN A 99 12.75 12.31 9.19
CA GLN A 99 11.71 11.60 8.44
C GLN A 99 11.92 11.73 6.93
N ASN A 100 12.28 12.91 6.43
CA ASN A 100 12.64 13.10 5.02
C ASN A 100 13.84 12.23 4.62
N VAL A 101 14.88 12.15 5.47
CA VAL A 101 16.03 11.25 5.24
C VAL A 101 15.60 9.78 5.22
N ASN A 102 14.65 9.38 6.07
CA ASN A 102 14.13 8.01 6.08
C ASN A 102 13.32 7.69 4.81
N ALA A 103 12.50 8.64 4.35
CA ALA A 103 11.79 8.53 3.09
C ALA A 103 12.76 8.34 1.92
N GLU A 104 13.82 9.14 1.84
CA GLU A 104 14.83 9.03 0.77
C GLU A 104 15.57 7.69 0.80
N LYS A 105 15.95 7.19 1.99
CA LYS A 105 16.57 5.87 2.15
C LYS A 105 15.67 4.75 1.62
N ASP A 106 14.37 4.82 1.87
CA ASP A 106 13.44 3.80 1.42
C ASP A 106 13.08 3.94 -0.07
N VAL A 107 12.95 5.17 -0.58
CA VAL A 107 12.81 5.43 -2.02
C VAL A 107 13.95 4.75 -2.78
N LEU A 108 15.19 4.89 -2.32
CA LEU A 108 16.35 4.24 -2.95
C LEU A 108 16.29 2.70 -2.90
N ARG A 109 15.65 2.12 -1.87
CA ARG A 109 15.44 0.67 -1.70
C ARG A 109 14.15 0.16 -2.33
N THR A 110 13.41 1.01 -3.04
CA THR A 110 12.18 0.62 -3.73
C THR A 110 12.45 -0.55 -4.68
N ASP A 111 11.45 -1.42 -4.79
CA ASP A 111 11.50 -2.65 -5.57
C ASP A 111 11.90 -2.41 -7.03
N ARG A 112 13.11 -2.86 -7.39
CA ARG A 112 13.72 -2.68 -8.71
C ARG A 112 13.25 -3.70 -9.74
N THR A 113 12.44 -4.69 -9.33
CA THR A 113 11.82 -5.64 -10.26
C THR A 113 10.67 -5.01 -11.04
N ILE A 114 10.07 -3.94 -10.49
CA ILE A 114 9.07 -3.14 -11.19
C ILE A 114 9.76 -2.36 -12.32
N PRO A 115 9.38 -2.53 -13.60
CA PRO A 115 10.12 -1.97 -14.73
C PRO A 115 10.38 -0.45 -14.64
N MET A 116 9.43 0.32 -14.08
CA MET A 116 9.57 1.77 -13.95
C MET A 116 10.66 2.21 -12.96
N TYR A 117 10.95 1.39 -11.94
CA TYR A 117 11.97 1.68 -10.92
C TYR A 117 13.32 1.02 -11.24
N SER A 118 13.38 0.19 -12.29
CA SER A 118 14.60 -0.45 -12.74
C SER A 118 15.69 0.57 -13.12
N ASN A 119 16.95 0.16 -13.02
CA ASN A 119 18.12 0.98 -13.37
C ASN A 119 18.37 1.03 -14.90
N SER A 120 17.33 0.92 -15.72
CA SER A 120 17.45 0.96 -17.17
C SER A 120 17.93 2.33 -17.64
N SER A 121 18.88 2.37 -18.57
CA SER A 121 19.48 3.61 -19.11
C SER A 121 18.48 4.59 -19.72
N ASN A 122 17.28 4.12 -20.09
CA ASN A 122 16.18 4.96 -20.59
C ASN A 122 15.45 5.77 -19.50
N ASN A 123 15.64 5.44 -18.21
CA ASN A 123 14.99 6.12 -17.09
C ASN A 123 15.99 6.93 -16.22
N ALA A 124 17.28 6.89 -16.54
CA ALA A 124 18.30 7.56 -15.74
C ALA A 124 18.13 9.08 -15.77
N SER A 125 17.95 9.70 -14.60
CA SER A 125 18.07 11.15 -14.45
C SER A 125 19.50 11.48 -14.05
N SER A 126 20.12 12.46 -14.72
CA SER A 126 21.45 12.99 -14.38
C SER A 126 21.44 13.85 -13.14
N ASP A 127 20.26 14.29 -12.70
CA ASP A 127 20.09 15.21 -11.59
C ASP A 127 19.66 14.42 -10.36
N LYS A 128 20.64 14.00 -9.55
CA LYS A 128 20.38 13.65 -8.15
C LYS A 128 20.26 14.98 -7.40
N PRO A 129 19.07 15.38 -6.90
CA PRO A 129 18.98 16.58 -6.09
C PRO A 129 19.75 16.36 -4.78
N VAL A 130 20.73 17.22 -4.50
CA VAL A 130 21.42 17.27 -3.20
C VAL A 130 20.60 18.20 -2.32
N ILE A 131 19.75 17.64 -1.45
CA ILE A 131 18.91 18.42 -0.52
C ILE A 131 19.44 18.32 0.92
N TYR A 132 20.11 17.23 1.29
CA TYR A 132 20.80 17.09 2.58
C TYR A 132 22.23 16.57 2.34
N GLU A 133 23.24 17.32 2.79
CA GLU A 133 24.67 17.08 2.52
C GLU A 133 25.24 15.84 3.23
N ASP A 134 24.49 15.20 4.13
CA ASP A 134 25.00 14.19 5.08
C ASP A 134 24.54 12.74 4.84
N ILE A 135 24.13 12.37 3.62
CA ILE A 135 23.82 10.96 3.36
C ILE A 135 25.10 10.19 2.98
N ASP A 136 25.84 9.76 4.00
CA ASP A 136 27.00 8.84 3.93
C ASP A 136 26.61 7.39 3.50
N THR A 137 25.56 7.24 2.70
CA THR A 137 25.29 5.98 1.99
C THR A 137 25.88 6.05 0.61
N ASP A 138 26.85 5.17 0.36
CA ASP A 138 27.38 4.86 -0.97
C ASP A 138 26.22 4.42 -1.89
N THR A 139 25.65 5.40 -2.58
CA THR A 139 24.54 5.25 -3.52
C THR A 139 25.03 5.14 -4.95
N SER A 140 26.35 5.00 -5.16
CA SER A 140 26.98 4.89 -6.48
C SER A 140 26.45 3.72 -7.32
N GLN A 141 25.85 2.71 -6.67
CA GLN A 141 25.23 1.56 -7.34
C GLN A 141 23.68 1.62 -7.44
N ALA A 142 23.03 2.50 -6.67
CA ALA A 142 21.57 2.64 -6.69
C ALA A 142 21.19 3.68 -7.75
N GLY A 143 20.89 3.22 -8.98
CA GLY A 143 20.47 4.08 -10.07
C GLY A 143 19.29 4.99 -9.68
N TRP A 144 19.49 6.30 -9.83
CA TRP A 144 18.46 7.31 -9.68
C TRP A 144 17.66 7.42 -10.99
N ASN A 145 16.33 7.45 -10.90
CA ASN A 145 15.45 7.67 -12.05
C ASN A 145 14.33 8.65 -11.70
N SER A 146 13.73 9.26 -12.73
CA SER A 146 12.67 10.26 -12.55
C SER A 146 11.43 9.71 -11.82
N ASN A 147 11.16 8.40 -11.91
CA ASN A 147 10.04 7.79 -11.18
C ASN A 147 10.29 7.71 -9.67
N LEU A 148 11.55 7.60 -9.24
CA LEU A 148 11.91 7.70 -7.81
C LEU A 148 11.78 9.11 -7.29
N GLU A 149 12.04 10.11 -8.13
CA GLU A 149 11.82 11.51 -7.79
C GLU A 149 10.32 11.77 -7.57
N LEU A 150 9.44 11.25 -8.44
CA LEU A 150 8.00 11.30 -8.22
C LEU A 150 7.59 10.59 -6.92
N LEU A 151 8.15 9.40 -6.65
CA LEU A 151 7.86 8.67 -5.41
C LEU A 151 8.23 9.50 -4.17
N ARG A 152 9.39 10.14 -4.20
CA ARG A 152 9.89 11.01 -3.13
C ARG A 152 9.01 12.26 -2.98
N ASP A 153 8.72 12.98 -4.06
CA ASP A 153 7.93 14.20 -4.01
C ASP A 153 6.49 13.93 -3.52
N ILE A 154 5.89 12.79 -3.87
CA ILE A 154 4.59 12.38 -3.34
C ILE A 154 4.66 12.09 -1.83
N LEU A 155 5.67 11.34 -1.36
CA LEU A 155 5.85 11.07 0.07
C LEU A 155 6.02 12.35 0.87
N VAL A 156 6.89 13.26 0.41
CA VAL A 156 7.11 14.57 1.07
C VAL A 156 5.83 15.40 1.07
N THR A 157 5.07 15.38 -0.03
CA THR A 157 3.78 16.10 -0.07
C THR A 157 2.78 15.49 0.91
N TYR A 158 2.77 14.17 1.08
CA TYR A 158 1.89 13.49 2.03
C TYR A 158 2.28 13.81 3.47
N THR A 159 3.57 13.77 3.82
CA THR A 159 4.03 14.15 5.15
C THR A 159 3.77 15.61 5.48
N PHE A 160 3.82 16.48 4.47
CA PHE A 160 3.47 17.89 4.64
C PHE A 160 1.97 18.12 4.84
N LEU A 161 1.12 17.23 4.33
CA LEU A 161 -0.31 17.27 4.60
C LEU A 161 -0.64 16.67 5.98
N GLU A 162 -0.02 15.54 6.33
CA GLU A 162 -0.25 14.77 7.55
C GLU A 162 0.80 15.09 8.63
N ASN A 163 0.65 16.27 9.24
CA ASN A 163 1.61 16.83 10.21
C ASN A 163 1.85 15.98 11.47
N ASP A 164 0.92 15.09 11.85
CA ASP A 164 0.99 14.40 13.15
C ASP A 164 1.92 13.18 13.15
N ASN A 165 2.05 12.47 12.02
CA ASN A 165 2.79 11.20 11.95
C ASN A 165 3.98 11.24 10.99
N GLY A 166 3.95 12.13 10.00
CA GLY A 166 4.99 12.25 8.99
C GLY A 166 5.32 10.93 8.28
N TYR A 167 6.59 10.73 7.89
CA TYR A 167 7.00 9.52 7.17
C TYR A 167 7.39 8.40 8.14
N VAL A 168 6.86 7.20 7.87
CA VAL A 168 7.19 5.97 8.57
C VAL A 168 7.64 4.91 7.56
N GLN A 169 8.71 4.20 7.90
CA GLN A 169 9.27 3.15 7.05
C GLN A 169 8.20 2.11 6.66
N GLY A 170 8.10 1.84 5.36
CA GLY A 170 7.06 0.98 4.77
C GLY A 170 5.97 1.75 4.02
N MET A 171 5.80 3.05 4.23
CA MET A 171 4.85 3.85 3.44
C MET A 171 5.22 3.91 1.95
N SER A 172 6.52 3.95 1.64
CA SER A 172 7.02 3.87 0.25
C SER A 172 6.64 2.55 -0.44
N ASP A 173 6.53 1.45 0.30
CA ASP A 173 6.08 0.15 -0.23
C ASP A 173 4.62 0.19 -0.66
N LEU A 174 3.78 0.94 0.06
CA LEU A 174 2.38 1.14 -0.28
C LEU A 174 2.23 2.09 -1.47
N LEU A 175 3.05 3.15 -1.54
CA LEU A 175 2.97 4.13 -2.62
C LEU A 175 3.47 3.58 -3.97
N ALA A 176 4.55 2.79 -3.97
CA ALA A 176 5.23 2.39 -5.20
C ALA A 176 4.31 1.65 -6.21
N PRO A 177 3.43 0.70 -5.81
CA PRO A 177 2.49 0.10 -6.72
C PRO A 177 1.46 1.07 -7.29
N ILE A 178 0.98 2.01 -6.46
CA ILE A 178 0.00 3.03 -6.88
C ILE A 178 0.63 3.90 -7.98
N LEU A 179 1.85 4.38 -7.78
CA LEU A 179 2.56 5.17 -8.79
C LEU A 179 2.77 4.37 -10.09
N GLY A 180 3.02 3.06 -9.98
CA GLY A 180 3.13 2.17 -11.13
C GLY A 180 1.86 2.01 -11.96
N VAL A 181 0.69 2.16 -11.32
CA VAL A 181 -0.62 2.15 -12.00
C VAL A 181 -0.91 3.50 -12.66
N PHE A 182 -0.81 4.61 -11.92
CA PHE A 182 -1.31 5.91 -12.38
C PHE A 182 -0.34 6.67 -13.27
N ARG A 183 0.97 6.62 -12.99
CA ARG A 183 2.03 7.41 -13.66
C ARG A 183 1.80 8.93 -13.72
N SER A 184 0.77 9.42 -13.04
CA SER A 184 0.40 10.81 -12.84
C SER A 184 0.59 11.11 -11.37
N GLU A 185 1.44 12.09 -11.07
CA GLU A 185 1.83 12.40 -9.69
C GLU A 185 0.62 12.81 -8.80
N PRO A 186 -0.29 13.68 -9.24
CA PRO A 186 -1.43 14.12 -8.43
C PRO A 186 -2.46 13.02 -8.22
N ASP A 187 -2.78 12.24 -9.27
CA ASP A 187 -3.67 11.09 -9.14
C ASP A 187 -3.10 10.04 -8.19
N THR A 188 -1.79 9.78 -8.30
CA THR A 188 -1.08 8.86 -7.40
C THR A 188 -1.15 9.36 -5.96
N PHE A 189 -0.87 10.63 -5.71
CA PHE A 189 -0.94 11.24 -4.38
C PHE A 189 -2.30 11.05 -3.76
N TRP A 190 -3.38 11.39 -4.46
CA TRP A 190 -4.72 11.28 -3.87
C TRP A 190 -5.15 9.83 -3.66
N CYS A 191 -4.81 8.92 -4.58
CA CYS A 191 -5.06 7.49 -4.36
C CYS A 191 -4.28 6.95 -3.16
N PHE A 192 -3.03 7.38 -2.98
CA PHE A 192 -2.23 7.05 -1.81
C PHE A 192 -2.81 7.66 -0.53
N ASN A 193 -3.30 8.90 -0.58
CA ASN A 193 -3.95 9.55 0.54
C ASN A 193 -5.16 8.75 1.01
N GLU A 194 -6.06 8.37 0.11
CA GLU A 194 -7.24 7.55 0.45
C GLU A 194 -6.87 6.13 0.93
N PHE A 195 -5.80 5.55 0.37
CA PHE A 195 -5.24 4.30 0.92
C PHE A 195 -4.83 4.51 2.38
N MET A 196 -4.06 5.57 2.64
CA MET A 196 -3.53 5.87 3.97
C MET A 196 -4.62 6.27 4.95
N GLU A 197 -5.73 6.91 4.54
CA GLU A 197 -6.87 7.15 5.44
C GLU A 197 -7.36 5.85 6.11
N LYS A 198 -7.31 4.72 5.39
CA LYS A 198 -7.68 3.41 5.95
C LYS A 198 -6.60 2.79 6.83
N TYR A 199 -5.32 3.03 6.54
CA TYR A 199 -4.21 2.27 7.14
C TYR A 199 -3.20 3.11 7.95
N LYS A 200 -3.37 4.44 8.05
CA LYS A 200 -2.41 5.34 8.71
C LYS A 200 -2.19 5.00 10.18
N ASN A 201 -3.21 4.48 10.87
CA ASN A 201 -3.10 4.04 12.25
C ASN A 201 -2.07 2.91 12.44
N ASN A 202 -1.80 2.09 11.40
CA ASN A 202 -0.75 1.06 11.43
C ASN A 202 0.65 1.67 11.63
N PHE A 203 0.84 2.92 11.22
CA PHE A 203 2.12 3.62 11.23
C PHE A 203 2.30 4.52 12.46
N HIS A 204 1.33 4.60 13.36
CA HIS A 204 1.46 5.37 14.60
C HIS A 204 2.61 4.83 15.48
N ARG A 205 3.34 5.75 16.12
CA ARG A 205 4.51 5.43 16.98
C ARG A 205 4.18 4.47 18.12
N ASN A 206 2.97 4.51 18.66
CA ASN A 206 2.51 3.64 19.75
C ASN A 206 2.21 2.19 19.31
N GLN A 207 2.09 1.96 17.98
CA GLN A 207 1.76 0.69 17.35
C GLN A 207 0.47 0.02 17.88
N GLU A 208 -0.48 0.82 18.39
CA GLU A 208 -1.72 0.28 18.96
C GLU A 208 -2.54 -0.50 17.94
N GLU A 209 -2.69 0.03 16.74
CA GLU A 209 -3.46 -0.62 15.68
C GLU A 209 -2.80 -1.92 15.20
N MET A 210 -1.47 -1.94 15.07
CA MET A 210 -0.74 -3.17 14.74
C MET A 210 -0.92 -4.26 15.81
N LYS A 211 -0.89 -3.89 17.09
CA LYS A 211 -1.16 -4.82 18.20
C LYS A 211 -2.60 -5.32 18.15
N ASN A 212 -3.55 -4.44 17.87
CA ASN A 212 -4.97 -4.79 17.72
C ASN A 212 -5.16 -5.81 16.58
N GLN A 213 -4.63 -5.54 15.39
CA GLN A 213 -4.76 -6.46 14.25
C GLN A 213 -4.08 -7.81 14.48
N LEU A 214 -2.92 -7.85 15.13
CA LEU A 214 -2.26 -9.11 15.49
C LEU A 214 -3.05 -9.90 16.55
N SER A 215 -3.67 -9.21 17.51
CA SER A 215 -4.57 -9.85 18.48
C SER A 215 -5.81 -10.43 17.80
N LEU A 216 -6.46 -9.67 16.91
CA LEU A 216 -7.59 -10.14 16.12
C LEU A 216 -7.19 -11.32 15.23
N LEU A 217 -6.00 -11.28 14.62
CA LEU A 217 -5.48 -12.40 13.84
C LEU A 217 -5.31 -13.64 14.71
N LEU A 218 -4.76 -13.50 15.93
CA LEU A 218 -4.63 -14.61 16.86
C LEU A 218 -5.99 -15.20 17.24
N ASP A 219 -6.99 -14.36 17.50
CA ASP A 219 -8.36 -14.79 17.80
C ASP A 219 -8.97 -15.56 16.62
N LEU A 220 -8.77 -15.10 15.38
CA LEU A 220 -9.19 -15.82 14.18
C LEU A 220 -8.47 -17.17 14.04
N VAL A 221 -7.15 -17.22 14.27
CA VAL A 221 -6.39 -18.48 14.26
C VAL A 221 -6.93 -19.43 15.32
N ARG A 222 -7.18 -18.96 16.54
CA ARG A 222 -7.76 -19.76 17.63
C ARG A 222 -9.12 -20.35 17.26
N LEU A 223 -9.97 -19.55 16.62
CA LEU A 223 -11.31 -19.96 16.21
C LEU A 223 -11.29 -20.93 15.02
N MET A 224 -10.40 -20.70 14.05
CA MET A 224 -10.40 -21.40 12.75
C MET A 224 -9.41 -22.57 12.67
N ASP A 225 -8.40 -22.60 13.54
CA ASP A 225 -7.37 -23.64 13.59
C ASP A 225 -6.72 -23.76 14.98
N ILE A 226 -7.42 -24.43 15.90
CA ILE A 226 -6.98 -24.57 17.29
C ILE A 226 -5.61 -25.25 17.43
N GLU A 227 -5.26 -26.17 16.53
CA GLU A 227 -3.98 -26.88 16.55
C GLU A 227 -2.80 -25.94 16.26
N LEU A 228 -2.95 -25.03 15.29
CA LEU A 228 -1.95 -23.97 15.06
C LEU A 228 -1.83 -23.03 16.26
N TYR A 229 -2.97 -22.65 16.87
CA TYR A 229 -2.97 -21.80 18.05
C TYR A 229 -2.20 -22.46 19.22
N GLU A 230 -2.52 -23.71 19.56
CA GLU A 230 -1.87 -24.46 20.64
C GLU A 230 -0.37 -24.66 20.37
N HIS A 231 0.00 -24.87 19.11
CA HIS A 231 1.40 -24.95 18.71
C HIS A 231 2.13 -23.62 18.93
N PHE A 232 1.55 -22.49 18.51
CA PHE A 232 2.12 -21.17 18.75
C PHE A 232 2.18 -20.81 20.23
N GLU A 233 1.21 -21.25 21.03
CA GLU A 233 1.22 -21.10 22.49
C GLU A 233 2.40 -21.86 23.11
N LYS A 234 2.61 -23.12 22.71
CA LYS A 234 3.75 -23.93 23.17
C LYS A 234 5.10 -23.28 22.85
N LEU A 235 5.20 -22.63 21.69
CA LEU A 235 6.42 -21.94 21.26
C LEU A 235 6.57 -20.52 21.84
N GLY A 236 5.57 -20.01 22.57
CA GLY A 236 5.57 -18.65 23.12
C GLY A 236 5.49 -17.56 22.06
N CYS A 237 4.92 -17.84 20.87
CA CYS A 237 4.87 -16.91 19.74
C CYS A 237 3.47 -16.36 19.44
N LEU A 238 2.59 -16.30 20.45
CA LEU A 238 1.22 -15.77 20.33
C LEU A 238 1.13 -14.30 19.90
N HIS A 239 2.21 -13.53 19.99
CA HIS A 239 2.25 -12.16 19.46
C HIS A 239 2.27 -12.11 17.92
N LEU A 240 2.49 -13.25 17.24
CA LEU A 240 2.47 -13.37 15.78
C LEU A 240 3.37 -12.35 15.05
N PHE A 241 4.50 -11.95 15.64
CA PHE A 241 5.39 -10.94 15.04
C PHE A 241 5.93 -11.34 13.66
N PHE A 242 5.92 -12.63 13.32
CA PHE A 242 6.21 -13.10 11.95
C PHE A 242 5.17 -12.67 10.91
N CYS A 243 3.97 -12.26 11.31
CA CYS A 243 2.94 -11.66 10.47
C CYS A 243 2.97 -10.12 10.46
N PHE A 244 3.85 -9.47 11.24
CA PHE A 244 3.85 -8.01 11.40
C PHE A 244 4.01 -7.29 10.05
N ARG A 245 4.97 -7.74 9.23
CA ARG A 245 5.23 -7.17 7.89
C ARG A 245 4.04 -7.32 6.97
N TRP A 246 3.33 -8.45 7.04
CA TRP A 246 2.15 -8.69 6.20
C TRP A 246 1.08 -7.63 6.40
N LEU A 247 0.81 -7.27 7.66
CA LEU A 247 -0.25 -6.32 8.00
C LEU A 247 0.21 -4.87 7.85
N LEU A 248 1.47 -4.57 8.17
CA LEU A 248 1.99 -3.20 8.06
C LEU A 248 1.97 -2.69 6.61
N VAL A 249 2.43 -3.51 5.66
CA VAL A 249 2.51 -3.12 4.24
C VAL A 249 1.53 -3.88 3.35
N ILE A 250 0.43 -4.37 3.94
CA ILE A 250 -0.70 -5.02 3.24
C ILE A 250 -0.20 -6.03 2.20
N PHE A 251 0.64 -6.97 2.66
CA PHE A 251 1.26 -8.06 1.91
C PHE A 251 2.14 -7.65 0.71
N LYS A 252 2.49 -6.38 0.52
CA LYS A 252 3.32 -5.93 -0.62
C LYS A 252 4.65 -6.67 -0.76
N ARG A 253 5.22 -7.12 0.36
CA ARG A 253 6.50 -7.84 0.39
C ARG A 253 6.36 -9.34 0.15
N GLU A 254 5.13 -9.86 0.09
CA GLU A 254 4.85 -11.29 -0.03
C GLU A 254 4.43 -11.68 -1.45
N PHE A 255 3.97 -10.72 -2.23
CA PHE A 255 3.51 -10.88 -3.61
C PHE A 255 4.34 -10.04 -4.57
N ASP A 256 4.44 -10.50 -5.83
CA ASP A 256 5.00 -9.68 -6.89
C ASP A 256 4.08 -8.50 -7.23
N PHE A 257 4.50 -7.65 -8.17
CA PHE A 257 3.76 -6.43 -8.51
C PHE A 257 2.31 -6.70 -8.93
N TYR A 258 2.06 -7.71 -9.78
CA TYR A 258 0.73 -7.97 -10.32
C TYR A 258 -0.16 -8.70 -9.31
N ASP A 259 0.42 -9.65 -8.58
CA ASP A 259 -0.27 -10.37 -7.52
C ASP A 259 -0.64 -9.44 -6.36
N CYS A 260 0.23 -8.49 -6.01
CA CYS A 260 -0.07 -7.47 -4.99
C CYS A 260 -1.28 -6.62 -5.37
N MET A 261 -1.36 -6.16 -6.62
CA MET A 261 -2.52 -5.40 -7.11
C MET A 261 -3.80 -6.21 -7.01
N ARG A 262 -3.75 -7.49 -7.39
CA ARG A 262 -4.89 -8.42 -7.29
C ARG A 262 -5.35 -8.61 -5.84
N VAL A 263 -4.42 -8.73 -4.89
CA VAL A 263 -4.71 -8.78 -3.45
C VAL A 263 -5.39 -7.49 -2.98
N TRP A 264 -4.86 -6.33 -3.33
CA TRP A 264 -5.43 -5.03 -2.93
C TRP A 264 -6.82 -4.79 -3.51
N GLU A 265 -7.03 -5.09 -4.79
CA GLU A 265 -8.34 -5.04 -5.44
C GLU A 265 -9.37 -5.90 -4.69
N THR A 266 -8.96 -7.06 -4.19
CA THR A 266 -9.81 -7.95 -3.39
C THR A 266 -10.15 -7.31 -2.05
N ILE A 267 -9.16 -6.79 -1.34
CA ILE A 267 -9.34 -6.14 -0.03
C ILE A 267 -10.24 -4.90 -0.14
N TRP A 268 -10.00 -4.04 -1.13
CA TRP A 268 -10.80 -2.81 -1.32
C TRP A 268 -12.22 -3.08 -1.80
N SER A 269 -12.46 -4.23 -2.45
CA SER A 269 -13.82 -4.64 -2.83
C SER A 269 -14.67 -5.04 -1.62
N GLN A 270 -14.05 -5.36 -0.48
CA GLN A 270 -14.74 -5.81 0.74
C GLN A 270 -15.21 -4.64 1.62
N LYS A 271 -16.23 -3.92 1.15
CA LYS A 271 -16.81 -2.75 1.84
C LYS A 271 -17.34 -3.03 3.25
N LYS A 272 -17.75 -4.27 3.53
CA LYS A 272 -18.37 -4.68 4.81
C LYS A 272 -17.35 -5.10 5.88
N SER A 273 -16.05 -5.12 5.55
CA SER A 273 -15.01 -5.57 6.48
C SER A 273 -13.81 -4.64 6.47
N ASP A 274 -13.49 -4.08 7.64
CA ASP A 274 -12.29 -3.27 7.85
C ASP A 274 -11.01 -4.12 7.96
N TYR A 275 -11.18 -5.43 8.20
CA TYR A 275 -10.09 -6.37 8.53
C TYR A 275 -10.02 -7.59 7.61
N TYR A 276 -10.49 -7.47 6.36
CA TYR A 276 -10.47 -8.59 5.40
C TYR A 276 -9.06 -9.16 5.18
N GLN A 277 -8.02 -8.32 5.28
CA GLN A 277 -6.62 -8.73 5.22
C GLN A 277 -6.24 -9.81 6.26
N LEU A 278 -6.96 -9.90 7.39
CA LEU A 278 -6.69 -10.93 8.40
C LEU A 278 -7.11 -12.33 7.92
N PHE A 279 -8.18 -12.44 7.12
CA PHE A 279 -8.59 -13.71 6.53
C PHE A 279 -7.59 -14.21 5.50
N ILE A 280 -6.93 -13.29 4.77
CA ILE A 280 -5.80 -13.61 3.89
C ILE A 280 -4.63 -14.15 4.72
N ALA A 281 -4.29 -13.52 5.84
CA ALA A 281 -3.23 -14.02 6.73
C ALA A 281 -3.56 -15.42 7.27
N VAL A 282 -4.79 -15.67 7.72
CA VAL A 282 -5.21 -17.01 8.19
C VAL A 282 -5.15 -18.03 7.06
N ALA A 283 -5.59 -17.69 5.85
CA ALA A 283 -5.50 -18.57 4.69
C ALA A 283 -4.03 -18.99 4.42
N ILE A 284 -3.09 -18.04 4.43
CA ILE A 284 -1.66 -18.33 4.25
C ILE A 284 -1.14 -19.24 5.37
N LEU A 285 -1.46 -18.95 6.64
CA LEU A 285 -1.03 -19.78 7.77
C LEU A 285 -1.57 -21.21 7.66
N LYS A 286 -2.86 -21.38 7.31
CA LYS A 286 -3.48 -22.71 7.16
C LYS A 286 -2.90 -23.50 6.00
N GLN A 287 -2.61 -22.85 4.87
CA GLN A 287 -1.95 -23.49 3.72
C GLN A 287 -0.55 -24.03 4.08
N ASN A 288 0.13 -23.39 5.03
CA ASN A 288 1.47 -23.74 5.46
C ASN A 288 1.51 -24.55 6.77
N LYS A 289 0.34 -24.94 7.29
CA LYS A 289 0.21 -25.64 8.57
C LYS A 289 1.13 -26.86 8.72
N PRO A 290 1.25 -27.78 7.73
CA PRO A 290 2.08 -28.97 7.91
C PRO A 290 3.53 -28.64 8.28
N GLN A 291 4.14 -27.68 7.59
CA GLN A 291 5.50 -27.21 7.87
C GLN A 291 5.56 -26.43 9.18
N LEU A 292 4.58 -25.57 9.45
CA LEU A 292 4.56 -24.77 10.67
C LEU A 292 4.54 -25.62 11.93
N LEU A 293 3.84 -26.77 11.91
CA LEU A 293 3.76 -27.69 13.05
C LEU A 293 5.05 -28.50 13.29
N GLU A 294 5.96 -28.55 12.31
CA GLU A 294 7.26 -29.24 12.45
C GLU A 294 8.31 -28.36 13.14
N PHE A 295 8.13 -27.04 13.18
CA PHE A 295 9.10 -26.13 13.77
C PHE A 295 9.05 -26.15 15.30
N GLU A 296 10.21 -25.94 15.93
CA GLU A 296 10.34 -25.99 17.39
C GLU A 296 10.69 -24.63 18.00
N SER A 297 10.78 -23.58 17.18
CA SER A 297 11.16 -22.23 17.60
C SER A 297 10.52 -21.12 16.77
N PHE A 298 10.43 -19.93 17.38
CA PHE A 298 9.97 -18.72 16.70
C PHE A 298 10.83 -18.36 15.48
N ASP A 299 12.15 -18.52 15.58
CA ASP A 299 13.09 -18.13 14.51
C ASP A 299 12.92 -18.99 13.26
N GLU A 300 12.60 -20.27 13.41
CA GLU A 300 12.29 -21.17 12.30
C GLU A 300 11.01 -20.77 11.58
N ILE A 301 9.93 -20.47 12.35
CA ILE A 301 8.68 -19.96 11.79
C ILE A 301 8.93 -18.65 11.05
N LEU A 302 9.61 -17.69 11.69
CA LEU A 302 9.91 -16.39 11.09
C LEU A 302 10.71 -16.54 9.81
N LYS A 303 11.74 -17.40 9.79
CA LYS A 303 12.54 -17.68 8.61
C LYS A 303 11.71 -18.31 7.49
N TYR A 304 10.87 -19.29 7.82
CA TYR A 304 9.99 -19.94 6.85
C TYR A 304 9.01 -18.95 6.24
N ILE A 305 8.29 -18.19 7.08
CA ILE A 305 7.34 -17.16 6.65
C ILE A 305 8.01 -16.12 5.76
N ASN A 306 9.20 -15.64 6.11
CA ASN A 306 9.95 -14.71 5.25
C ASN A 306 10.29 -15.31 3.89
N ASN A 307 10.58 -16.60 3.82
CA ASN A 307 10.90 -17.31 2.58
C ASN A 307 9.67 -17.64 1.73
N LEU A 308 8.45 -17.44 2.23
CA LEU A 308 7.22 -17.56 1.44
C LEU A 308 7.06 -16.41 0.44
N SER A 309 7.76 -15.30 0.65
CA SER A 309 7.72 -14.14 -0.25
C SER A 309 7.90 -14.57 -1.71
N THR A 310 7.00 -14.13 -2.59
CA THR A 310 6.92 -14.45 -4.03
C THR A 310 6.61 -15.91 -4.37
N HIS A 311 6.32 -16.76 -3.39
CA HIS A 311 5.97 -18.18 -3.59
C HIS A 311 4.51 -18.51 -3.20
N ILE A 312 3.78 -17.55 -2.63
CA ILE A 312 2.37 -17.71 -2.27
C ILE A 312 1.50 -17.66 -3.53
N LYS A 313 0.61 -18.63 -3.68
CA LYS A 313 -0.31 -18.72 -4.83
C LYS A 313 -1.51 -17.81 -4.63
N VAL A 314 -1.48 -16.61 -5.21
CA VAL A 314 -2.48 -15.55 -4.99
C VAL A 314 -3.93 -16.03 -5.10
N GLU A 315 -4.35 -16.61 -6.22
CA GLU A 315 -5.76 -16.99 -6.43
C GLU A 315 -6.21 -18.10 -5.45
N GLN A 316 -5.32 -19.03 -5.10
CA GLN A 316 -5.66 -20.05 -4.10
C GLN A 316 -5.86 -19.42 -2.73
N THR A 317 -4.95 -18.53 -2.31
CA THR A 317 -5.06 -17.80 -1.04
C THR A 317 -6.31 -16.93 -0.96
N LEU A 318 -6.69 -16.24 -2.05
CA LEU A 318 -7.89 -15.41 -2.07
C LEU A 318 -9.18 -16.24 -1.96
N ASN A 319 -9.27 -17.38 -2.66
CA ASN A 319 -10.40 -18.31 -2.56
C ASN A 319 -10.52 -18.94 -1.15
N ASP A 320 -9.40 -19.28 -0.53
CA ASP A 320 -9.38 -19.81 0.83
C ASP A 320 -9.80 -18.72 1.83
N ALA A 321 -9.31 -17.48 1.67
CA ALA A 321 -9.69 -16.33 2.50
C ALA A 321 -11.19 -16.02 2.39
N GLU A 322 -11.76 -16.07 1.18
CA GLU A 322 -13.19 -15.93 0.97
C GLU A 322 -14.00 -16.99 1.72
N SER A 323 -13.57 -18.25 1.62
CA SER A 323 -14.24 -19.38 2.27
C SER A 323 -14.23 -19.23 3.79
N LEU A 324 -13.15 -18.67 4.34
CA LEU A 324 -13.05 -18.35 5.77
C LEU A 324 -13.98 -17.17 6.13
N TYR A 325 -14.00 -16.10 5.33
CA TYR A 325 -14.83 -14.92 5.56
C TYR A 325 -16.33 -15.20 5.44
N LYS A 326 -16.77 -16.07 4.54
CA LYS A 326 -18.19 -16.43 4.41
C LYS A 326 -18.69 -17.29 5.58
N ARG A 327 -17.79 -17.95 6.29
CA ARG A 327 -18.13 -18.89 7.37
C ARG A 327 -18.29 -18.19 8.73
N PHE A 328 -17.70 -17.01 8.92
CA PHE A 328 -17.61 -16.29 10.19
C PHE A 328 -17.79 -14.80 9.98
#